data_AF-A0A1V5P956-F1
#
_entry.id   AF-A0A1V5P956-F1
#
_cell.length_a   1.000
_cell.length_b   1.000
_cell.length_c   1.000
_cell.angle_alpha   90.00
_cell.angle_beta   90.00
_cell.angle_gamma   90.00
#
_symmetry.space_group_name_H-M   'P 1'
#
loop_
_entity.id
_entity.type
_entity.pdbx_description
1 polymer ?
#
loop_
_entity_poly.entity_id
_entity_poly.type
_entity_poly.pdbx_seq_one_letter_code
_entity_poly.pdbx_strand_id
1 'polypeptide(L)'
;MAGKYLKTLKIISVICVMITFLFIISASLYRYYEVLLFKKYIEDLLKKDFASIEMILKLKGSVDDYEETINICDRAIQERTELCAGLRGFNINIYPDLREKLLNFINSENELVQAKKTIYLKEKYFFIKLAGLEKFTANKVNSPEKIERYISFNREIPDLILEIGKSVDDYGNIYEKVLSEENDLEKDMKKVSINFSSVLKVYHLSNKEMTEDINKYVETIKIDRLLKNELTADTVFIEILLELTDLDSIGKPYREKFFKFSDLSIDSRNILIDRLNNFYPLSDILREKLLMLLKLRNELSLSKRELLETYVLLSDNMEFCSTGIDMITSSDTYDFSLQSVYINKTIPLCRQTLATIPVLNDRCDEYLMKYDELLNVEIELSNPSFKFNTLTVMKKYEEKNKKLIYSLKEGMKKVRFNNETLLDKLLEFQRLLQGILYY
;
A
#
# COMPACT_ATOMS: atom_id res chain seq x y z
N MET A 1 -7.16 98.06 44.58
CA MET A 1 -7.43 96.62 44.76
C MET A 1 -7.38 95.80 43.45
N ALA A 2 -7.72 96.35 42.28
CA ALA A 2 -7.73 95.63 40.99
C ALA A 2 -6.38 94.99 40.55
N GLY A 3 -5.24 95.61 40.86
CA GLY A 3 -3.91 95.09 40.45
C GLY A 3 -3.47 93.79 41.15
N LYS A 4 -3.99 93.48 42.35
CA LYS A 4 -3.72 92.20 43.03
C LYS A 4 -4.46 91.05 42.34
N TYR A 5 -5.73 91.23 42.01
CA TYR A 5 -6.55 90.23 41.30
C TYR A 5 -5.99 89.89 39.91
N LEU A 6 -5.48 90.88 39.17
CA LEU A 6 -4.87 90.68 37.85
C LEU A 6 -3.54 89.89 37.92
N LYS A 7 -2.75 90.07 39.00
CA LYS A 7 -1.57 89.24 39.26
C LYS A 7 -1.94 87.80 39.60
N THR A 8 -2.96 87.59 40.44
CA THR A 8 -3.43 86.25 40.80
C THR A 8 -4.00 85.49 39.60
N LEU A 9 -4.79 86.16 38.75
CA LEU A 9 -5.32 85.60 37.50
C LEU A 9 -4.20 85.19 36.51
N LYS A 10 -3.15 86.01 36.37
CA LYS A 10 -1.98 85.65 35.54
C LYS A 10 -1.29 84.40 36.06
N ILE A 11 -1.06 84.30 37.38
CA ILE A 11 -0.42 83.14 38.02
C ILE A 11 -1.27 81.87 37.80
N ILE A 12 -2.58 81.93 38.01
CA ILE A 12 -3.48 80.80 37.78
C ILE A 12 -3.46 80.35 36.31
N SER A 13 -3.47 81.30 35.36
CA SER A 13 -3.39 80.95 33.93
C SER A 13 -2.08 80.23 33.57
N VAL A 14 -0.95 80.66 34.14
CA VAL A 14 0.36 80.02 33.93
C VAL A 14 0.37 78.60 34.52
N ILE A 15 -0.23 78.40 35.69
CA ILE A 15 -0.37 77.07 36.30
C ILE A 15 -1.25 76.17 35.42
N CYS A 16 -2.39 76.65 34.91
CA CYS A 16 -3.25 75.89 34.01
C CYS A 16 -2.55 75.52 32.69
N VAL A 17 -1.75 76.43 32.12
CA VAL A 17 -0.95 76.16 30.91
C VAL A 17 0.15 75.11 31.21
N MET A 18 0.81 75.19 32.37
CA MET A 18 1.79 74.17 32.77
C MET A 18 1.14 72.80 32.98
N ILE A 19 -0.03 72.73 33.61
CA ILE A 19 -0.76 71.46 33.82
C ILE A 19 -1.18 70.86 32.49
N THR A 20 -1.76 71.66 31.57
CA THR A 20 -2.13 71.16 30.23
C THR A 20 -0.92 70.72 29.42
N PHE A 21 0.20 71.45 29.49
CA PHE A 21 1.44 71.07 28.85
C PHE A 21 2.02 69.77 29.43
N LEU A 22 1.99 69.61 30.76
CA LEU A 22 2.36 68.37 31.44
C LEU A 22 1.47 67.21 31.00
N PHE A 23 0.15 67.40 30.91
CA PHE A 23 -0.77 66.36 30.41
C PHE A 23 -0.47 65.95 28.97
N ILE A 24 -0.18 66.90 28.07
CA ILE A 24 0.17 66.62 26.67
C ILE A 24 1.50 65.87 26.57
N ILE A 25 2.52 66.31 27.32
CA ILE A 25 3.82 65.62 27.39
C ILE A 25 3.66 64.22 27.98
N SER A 26 2.91 64.06 29.06
CA SER A 26 2.66 62.77 29.71
C SER A 26 1.96 61.81 28.76
N ALA A 27 0.92 62.26 28.05
CA ALA A 27 0.21 61.45 27.07
C ALA A 27 1.12 61.06 25.89
N SER A 28 1.99 61.97 25.45
CA SER A 28 2.94 61.72 24.36
C SER A 28 4.04 60.74 24.79
N LEU A 29 4.60 60.91 25.99
CA LEU A 29 5.58 59.99 26.59
C LEU A 29 4.98 58.62 26.84
N TYR A 30 3.72 58.55 27.30
CA TYR A 30 3.01 57.29 27.50
C TYR A 30 2.83 56.54 26.17
N ARG A 31 2.35 57.21 25.12
CA ARG A 31 2.26 56.61 23.78
C ARG A 31 3.63 56.14 23.26
N TYR A 32 4.67 56.95 23.43
CA TYR A 32 6.02 56.58 23.01
C TYR A 32 6.52 55.34 23.76
N TYR A 33 6.25 55.26 25.06
CA TYR A 33 6.58 54.10 25.89
C TYR A 33 5.82 52.84 25.46
N GLU A 34 4.51 52.93 25.18
CA GLU A 34 3.72 51.81 24.68
C GLU A 34 4.24 51.31 23.31
N VAL A 35 4.60 52.22 22.39
CA VAL A 35 5.20 51.87 21.09
C VAL A 35 6.52 51.13 21.30
N LEU A 36 7.40 51.60 22.19
CA LEU A 36 8.67 50.95 22.50
C LEU A 36 8.48 49.56 23.10
N LEU A 37 7.55 49.41 24.04
CA LEU A 37 7.21 48.11 24.63
C LEU A 37 6.69 47.13 23.57
N PHE A 38 5.78 47.59 22.71
CA PHE A 38 5.26 46.79 21.61
C PHE A 38 6.39 46.33 20.69
N LYS A 39 7.24 47.24 20.21
CA LYS A 39 8.37 46.88 19.33
C LYS A 39 9.29 45.85 19.96
N LYS A 40 9.71 46.07 21.20
CA LYS A 40 10.61 45.16 21.91
C LYS A 40 9.98 43.78 22.09
N TYR A 41 8.70 43.72 22.46
CA TYR A 41 7.98 42.46 22.62
C TYR A 41 7.90 41.67 21.30
N ILE A 42 7.57 42.35 20.20
CA ILE A 42 7.48 41.73 18.87
C ILE A 42 8.86 41.24 18.40
N GLU A 43 9.92 42.02 18.60
CA GLU A 43 11.29 41.61 18.24
C GLU A 43 11.77 40.40 19.05
N ASP A 44 11.49 40.35 20.35
CA ASP A 44 11.85 39.22 21.19
C ASP A 44 11.05 37.96 20.81
N LEU A 45 9.78 38.13 20.43
CA LEU A 45 8.92 37.05 19.96
C LEU A 45 9.42 36.48 18.62
N LEU A 46 9.69 37.34 17.66
CA LEU A 46 10.22 36.96 16.33
C LEU A 46 11.56 36.24 16.44
N LYS A 47 12.43 36.64 17.37
CA LYS A 47 13.70 35.93 17.60
C LYS A 47 13.51 34.50 18.09
N LYS A 48 12.53 34.27 18.97
CA LYS A 48 12.22 32.92 19.47
C LYS A 48 11.66 32.05 18.35
N ASP A 49 10.70 32.59 17.61
CA ASP A 49 10.10 31.88 16.49
C ASP A 49 11.12 31.59 15.38
N PHE A 50 11.98 32.56 15.04
CA PHE A 50 13.08 32.41 14.07
C PHE A 50 13.94 31.18 14.35
N ALA A 51 14.37 30.99 15.60
CA ALA A 51 15.21 29.84 15.97
C ALA A 51 14.47 28.51 15.77
N SER A 52 13.18 28.48 16.13
CA SER A 52 12.33 27.31 15.97
C SER A 52 12.11 26.99 14.49
N ILE A 53 11.74 27.97 13.65
CA ILE A 53 11.46 27.74 12.23
C ILE A 53 12.74 27.40 11.47
N GLU A 54 13.85 28.08 11.78
CA GLU A 54 15.16 27.78 11.17
C GLU A 54 15.55 26.33 11.42
N MET A 55 15.34 25.81 12.64
CA MET A 55 15.58 24.40 12.96
C MET A 55 14.73 23.49 12.08
N ILE A 56 13.42 23.76 11.94
CA ILE A 56 12.51 22.97 11.10
C ILE A 56 12.92 23.00 9.62
N LEU A 57 13.31 24.16 9.10
CA LEU A 57 13.75 24.32 7.71
C LEU A 57 15.05 23.55 7.42
N LYS A 58 15.93 23.40 8.43
CA LYS A 58 17.17 22.61 8.34
C LYS A 58 16.99 21.12 8.49
N LEU A 59 15.87 20.64 9.04
CA LEU A 59 15.62 19.21 9.23
C LEU A 59 15.75 18.47 7.89
N LYS A 60 16.60 17.44 7.89
CA LYS A 60 16.73 16.45 6.83
C LYS A 60 16.35 15.11 7.43
N GLY A 61 15.20 14.57 7.04
CA GLY A 61 14.75 13.28 7.55
C GLY A 61 15.77 12.17 7.26
N SER A 62 15.98 11.28 8.22
CA SER A 62 16.70 10.02 8.02
C SER A 62 15.99 8.88 8.75
N VAL A 63 16.14 7.65 8.25
CA VAL A 63 15.38 6.47 8.74
C VAL A 63 15.55 6.24 10.24
N ASP A 64 16.76 6.49 10.76
CA ASP A 64 17.08 6.28 12.18
C ASP A 64 16.62 7.44 13.08
N ASP A 65 16.25 8.59 12.49
CA ASP A 65 16.04 9.85 13.21
C ASP A 65 14.61 10.42 13.04
N TYR A 66 13.70 9.66 12.41
CA TYR A 66 12.33 10.14 12.16
C TYR A 66 11.57 10.47 13.46
N GLU A 67 11.80 9.73 14.54
CA GLU A 67 11.09 9.97 15.81
C GLU A 67 11.53 11.27 16.48
N GLU A 68 12.82 11.54 16.51
CA GLU A 68 13.34 12.82 17.01
C GLU A 68 12.91 13.98 16.11
N THR A 69 12.96 13.80 14.79
CA THR A 69 12.49 14.80 13.81
C THR A 69 11.01 15.15 14.03
N ILE A 70 10.15 14.16 14.28
CA ILE A 70 8.72 14.35 14.60
C ILE A 70 8.56 15.09 15.93
N ASN A 71 9.32 14.72 16.95
CA ASN A 71 9.29 15.38 18.27
C ASN A 71 9.75 16.84 18.21
N ILE A 72 10.71 17.17 17.35
CA ILE A 72 11.14 18.55 17.10
C ILE A 72 9.99 19.34 16.48
N CYS A 73 9.28 18.78 15.50
CA CYS A 73 8.11 19.43 14.89
C CYS A 73 6.99 19.65 15.92
N ASP A 74 6.70 18.66 16.76
CA ASP A 74 5.67 18.78 17.80
C ASP A 74 5.97 19.88 18.81
N ARG A 75 7.23 19.97 19.25
CA ARG A 75 7.68 21.04 20.14
C ARG A 75 7.56 22.41 19.46
N ALA A 76 7.97 22.51 18.20
CA ALA A 76 7.89 23.73 17.43
C ALA A 76 6.43 24.22 17.23
N ILE A 77 5.48 23.30 17.08
CA ILE A 77 4.04 23.60 17.01
C ILE A 77 3.53 24.11 18.37
N GLN A 78 3.92 23.46 19.46
CA GLN A 78 3.54 23.88 20.81
C GLN A 78 4.08 25.28 21.12
N GLU A 79 5.37 25.52 20.88
CA GLU A 79 6.02 26.82 21.09
C GLU A 79 5.28 27.93 20.34
N ARG A 80 4.96 27.74 19.05
CA ARG A 80 4.21 28.73 18.26
C ARG A 80 2.78 28.94 18.76
N THR A 81 2.12 27.89 19.23
CA THR A 81 0.79 28.00 19.84
C THR A 81 0.84 28.88 21.08
N GLU A 82 1.88 28.73 21.91
CA GLU A 82 2.13 29.59 23.08
C GLU A 82 2.47 31.03 22.66
N LEU A 83 3.25 31.24 21.60
CA LEU A 83 3.55 32.58 21.06
C LEU A 83 2.28 33.29 20.54
N CYS A 84 1.42 32.57 19.82
CA CYS A 84 0.11 33.09 19.38
C CYS A 84 -0.79 33.47 20.56
N ALA A 85 -0.84 32.63 21.61
CA ALA A 85 -1.57 32.95 22.83
C ALA A 85 -1.00 34.19 23.53
N GLY A 86 0.32 34.31 23.59
CA GLY A 86 1.03 35.49 24.11
C GLY A 86 0.70 36.77 23.36
N LEU A 87 0.72 36.74 22.02
CA LEU A 87 0.35 37.86 21.16
C LEU A 87 -1.10 38.31 21.35
N ARG A 88 -2.04 37.36 21.49
CA ARG A 88 -3.46 37.66 21.76
C ARG A 88 -3.64 38.26 23.17
N GLY A 89 -2.87 37.80 24.15
CA GLY A 89 -2.89 38.30 25.52
C GLY A 89 -2.15 39.63 25.73
N PHE A 90 -1.47 40.17 24.72
CA PHE A 90 -0.72 41.41 24.83
C PHE A 90 -1.66 42.63 24.77
N ASN A 91 -1.92 43.22 25.94
CA ASN A 91 -2.95 44.26 26.15
C ASN A 91 -2.65 45.62 25.48
N ILE A 92 -1.46 45.86 24.94
CA ILE A 92 -1.13 47.12 24.24
C ILE A 92 -1.74 47.08 22.84
N ASN A 93 -2.73 47.93 22.58
CA ASN A 93 -3.45 47.99 21.31
C ASN A 93 -2.83 48.98 20.32
N ILE A 94 -1.56 48.77 19.96
CA ILE A 94 -0.82 49.59 19.00
C ILE A 94 -0.60 48.76 17.72
N TYR A 95 -0.91 49.35 16.55
CA TYR A 95 -0.88 48.69 15.24
C TYR A 95 -1.67 47.36 15.21
N PRO A 96 -3.00 47.39 15.43
CA PRO A 96 -3.83 46.17 15.48
C PRO A 96 -3.70 45.31 14.21
N ASP A 97 -3.66 45.93 13.03
CA ASP A 97 -3.50 45.24 11.75
C ASP A 97 -2.16 44.49 11.64
N LEU A 98 -1.08 45.06 12.19
CA LEU A 98 0.23 44.43 12.18
C LEU A 98 0.28 43.22 13.11
N ARG A 99 -0.35 43.32 14.28
CA ARG A 99 -0.49 42.20 15.21
C ARG A 99 -1.33 41.07 14.61
N GLU A 100 -2.43 41.39 13.92
CA GLU A 100 -3.25 40.39 13.23
C GLU A 100 -2.46 39.71 12.10
N LYS A 101 -1.73 40.48 11.28
CA LYS A 101 -0.85 39.91 10.25
C LYS A 101 0.23 39.01 10.82
N LEU A 102 0.86 39.39 11.93
CA LEU A 102 1.85 38.57 12.61
C LEU A 102 1.23 37.27 13.17
N LEU A 103 0.04 37.34 13.76
CA LEU A 103 -0.69 36.16 14.22
C LEU A 103 -1.00 35.21 13.06
N ASN A 104 -1.45 35.75 11.93
CA ASN A 104 -1.74 34.95 10.74
C ASN A 104 -0.47 34.30 10.19
N PHE A 105 0.63 35.05 10.11
CA PHE A 105 1.93 34.53 9.67
C PHE A 105 2.43 33.37 10.55
N ILE A 106 2.43 33.52 11.87
CA ILE A 106 2.86 32.43 12.79
C ILE A 106 1.93 31.21 12.69
N ASN A 107 0.63 31.42 12.46
CA ASN A 107 -0.29 30.30 12.21
C ASN A 107 0.02 29.59 10.88
N SER A 108 0.34 30.34 9.82
CA SER A 108 0.76 29.78 8.54
C SER A 108 2.09 29.01 8.67
N GLU A 109 3.05 29.51 9.46
CA GLU A 109 4.26 28.76 9.79
C GLU A 109 3.95 27.47 10.55
N ASN A 110 2.97 27.48 11.45
CA ASN A 110 2.48 26.27 12.10
C ASN A 110 1.91 25.25 11.09
N GLU A 111 1.14 25.71 10.10
CA GLU A 111 0.67 24.87 8.99
C GLU A 111 1.85 24.27 8.21
N LEU A 112 2.90 25.06 7.96
CA LEU A 112 4.11 24.60 7.29
C LEU A 112 4.85 23.52 8.08
N VAL A 113 5.02 23.71 9.40
CA VAL A 113 5.65 22.72 10.29
C VAL A 113 4.83 21.44 10.33
N GLN A 114 3.50 21.55 10.41
CA GLN A 114 2.59 20.40 10.40
C GLN A 114 2.67 19.62 9.08
N ALA A 115 2.73 20.33 7.95
CA ALA A 115 2.92 19.70 6.64
C ALA A 115 4.26 18.94 6.56
N LYS A 116 5.36 19.55 7.02
CA LYS A 116 6.68 18.90 7.04
C LYS A 116 6.70 17.67 7.95
N LYS A 117 6.09 17.77 9.15
CA LYS A 117 5.89 16.63 10.06
C LYS A 117 5.14 15.47 9.40
N THR A 118 4.11 15.79 8.62
CA THR A 118 3.27 14.78 7.93
C THR A 118 4.06 13.97 6.92
N ILE A 119 4.98 14.60 6.19
CA ILE A 119 5.91 13.91 5.27
C ILE A 119 6.72 12.87 6.05
N TYR A 120 7.41 13.28 7.11
CA TYR A 120 8.27 12.40 7.89
C TYR A 120 7.53 11.25 8.59
N LEU A 121 6.32 11.52 9.07
CA LEU A 121 5.46 10.50 9.66
C LEU A 121 5.10 9.43 8.62
N LYS A 122 4.72 9.83 7.41
CA LYS A 122 4.39 8.91 6.32
C LYS A 122 5.62 8.14 5.82
N GLU A 123 6.77 8.80 5.68
CA GLU A 123 8.02 8.13 5.32
C GLU A 123 8.40 7.06 6.35
N LYS A 124 8.32 7.36 7.66
CA LYS A 124 8.56 6.37 8.73
C LYS A 124 7.66 5.15 8.57
N TYR A 125 6.36 5.35 8.37
CA TYR A 125 5.42 4.24 8.15
C TYR A 125 5.74 3.43 6.89
N PHE A 126 6.07 4.12 5.80
CA PHE A 126 6.46 3.50 4.55
C PHE A 126 7.69 2.59 4.73
N PHE A 127 8.76 3.06 5.36
CA PHE A 127 9.97 2.26 5.57
C PHE A 127 9.74 1.06 6.50
N ILE A 128 8.91 1.20 7.53
CA ILE A 128 8.51 0.08 8.40
C ILE A 128 7.80 -1.01 7.60
N LYS A 129 6.84 -0.62 6.74
CA LYS A 129 6.08 -1.56 5.91
C LYS A 129 6.96 -2.20 4.83
N LEU A 130 7.85 -1.42 4.21
CA LEU A 130 8.79 -1.92 3.21
C LEU A 130 9.75 -2.94 3.79
N ALA A 131 10.33 -2.68 4.97
CA ALA A 131 11.17 -3.64 5.67
C ALA A 131 10.41 -4.93 6.05
N GLY A 132 9.11 -4.80 6.36
CA GLY A 132 8.21 -5.94 6.55
C GLY A 132 8.04 -6.80 5.28
N LEU A 133 7.84 -6.15 4.14
CA LEU A 133 7.74 -6.81 2.83
C LEU A 133 9.06 -7.50 2.43
N GLU A 134 10.20 -6.83 2.61
CA GLU A 134 11.52 -7.39 2.32
C GLU A 134 11.79 -8.65 3.15
N LYS A 135 11.49 -8.63 4.46
CA LYS A 135 11.58 -9.81 5.33
C LYS A 135 10.67 -10.96 4.90
N PHE A 136 9.50 -10.64 4.32
CA PHE A 136 8.62 -11.66 3.74
C PHE A 136 9.27 -12.28 2.50
N THR A 137 9.72 -11.48 1.54
CA THR A 137 10.31 -11.98 0.28
C THR A 137 11.61 -12.77 0.48
N ALA A 138 12.40 -12.45 1.51
CA ALA A 138 13.64 -13.14 1.82
C ALA A 138 13.44 -14.56 2.36
N ASN A 139 12.30 -14.86 2.99
CA ASN A 139 12.01 -16.17 3.55
C ASN A 139 11.11 -16.93 2.58
N LYS A 140 11.60 -17.98 1.91
CA LYS A 140 10.74 -18.87 1.11
C LYS A 140 9.59 -19.39 1.99
N VAL A 141 8.36 -19.14 1.55
CA VAL A 141 7.14 -19.33 2.35
C VAL A 141 6.32 -20.49 1.80
N ASN A 142 5.91 -21.41 2.68
CA ASN A 142 4.98 -22.51 2.36
C ASN A 142 3.67 -22.46 3.18
N SER A 143 3.27 -21.32 3.77
CA SER A 143 2.07 -21.24 4.64
C SER A 143 1.03 -20.18 4.25
N PRO A 144 -0.29 -20.48 4.33
CA PRO A 144 -1.39 -19.56 4.03
C PRO A 144 -1.39 -18.24 4.81
N GLU A 145 -1.06 -18.26 6.10
CA GLU A 145 -1.02 -17.05 6.95
C GLU A 145 -0.01 -16.00 6.47
N LYS A 146 1.10 -16.47 5.88
CA LYS A 146 2.12 -15.57 5.34
C LYS A 146 1.67 -14.95 4.02
N ILE A 147 0.81 -15.62 3.25
CA ILE A 147 0.20 -15.09 2.02
C ILE A 147 -0.79 -13.96 2.34
N GLU A 148 -1.62 -14.12 3.37
CA GLU A 148 -2.51 -13.04 3.82
C GLU A 148 -1.74 -11.78 4.24
N ARG A 149 -0.59 -11.96 4.92
CA ARG A 149 0.32 -10.84 5.25
C ARG A 149 0.89 -10.16 4.01
N TYR A 150 1.30 -10.93 2.99
CA TYR A 150 1.76 -10.35 1.73
C TYR A 150 0.68 -9.52 1.05
N ILE A 151 -0.56 -10.02 0.99
CA ILE A 151 -1.68 -9.30 0.37
C ILE A 151 -1.95 -7.97 1.10
N SER A 152 -1.86 -7.96 2.43
CA SER A 152 -1.94 -6.72 3.22
C SER A 152 -0.83 -5.73 2.87
N PHE A 153 0.44 -6.16 2.83
CA PHE A 153 1.54 -5.28 2.40
C PHE A 153 1.36 -4.77 0.97
N ASN A 154 0.92 -5.65 0.07
CA ASN A 154 0.71 -5.33 -1.33
C ASN A 154 -0.40 -4.27 -1.52
N ARG A 155 -1.38 -4.20 -0.62
CA ARG A 155 -2.41 -3.15 -0.64
C ARG A 155 -1.93 -1.84 -0.04
N GLU A 156 -1.27 -1.88 1.10
CA GLU A 156 -0.97 -0.68 1.91
C GLU A 156 0.20 0.17 1.38
N ILE A 157 1.24 -0.46 0.82
CA ILE A 157 2.48 0.25 0.47
C ILE A 157 2.30 1.26 -0.68
N PRO A 158 1.56 0.95 -1.77
CA PRO A 158 1.31 1.92 -2.84
C PRO A 158 0.46 3.11 -2.41
N ASP A 159 -0.50 2.92 -1.50
CA ASP A 159 -1.29 4.04 -0.98
C ASP A 159 -0.39 4.98 -0.17
N LEU A 160 0.48 4.44 0.68
CA LEU A 160 1.45 5.23 1.44
C LEU A 160 2.37 6.07 0.55
N ILE A 161 2.83 5.53 -0.58
CA ILE A 161 3.76 6.28 -1.44
C ILE A 161 3.05 7.38 -2.25
N LEU A 162 1.79 7.16 -2.66
CA LEU A 162 0.94 8.22 -3.23
C LEU A 162 0.67 9.33 -2.19
N GLU A 163 0.41 8.93 -0.96
CA GLU A 163 0.19 9.84 0.15
C GLU A 163 1.44 10.66 0.51
N ILE A 164 2.64 10.10 0.38
CA ILE A 164 3.91 10.84 0.56
C ILE A 164 4.02 11.91 -0.53
N GLY A 165 3.88 11.54 -1.81
CA GLY A 165 3.96 12.50 -2.92
C GLY A 165 2.98 13.65 -2.76
N LYS A 166 1.72 13.36 -2.42
CA LYS A 166 0.72 14.40 -2.12
C LYS A 166 1.13 15.32 -0.97
N SER A 167 1.67 14.76 0.12
CA SER A 167 2.12 15.58 1.26
C SER A 167 3.34 16.44 0.94
N VAL A 168 4.20 16.00 0.02
CA VAL A 168 5.34 16.79 -0.47
C VAL A 168 4.84 17.96 -1.32
N ASP A 169 3.89 17.73 -2.21
CA ASP A 169 3.26 18.78 -3.01
C ASP A 169 2.50 19.79 -2.13
N ASP A 170 1.73 19.31 -1.15
CA ASP A 170 1.02 20.15 -0.18
C ASP A 170 2.02 21.03 0.62
N TYR A 171 3.14 20.46 1.06
CA TYR A 171 4.21 21.21 1.74
C TYR A 171 4.80 22.30 0.85
N GLY A 172 5.13 21.99 -0.42
CA GLY A 172 5.66 22.97 -1.38
C GLY A 172 4.69 24.15 -1.59
N ASN A 173 3.40 23.86 -1.74
CA ASN A 173 2.35 24.88 -1.89
C ASN A 173 2.21 25.77 -0.64
N ILE A 174 2.22 25.17 0.55
CA ILE A 174 2.18 25.91 1.82
C ILE A 174 3.44 26.77 1.97
N TYR A 175 4.61 26.24 1.60
CA TYR A 175 5.87 26.98 1.67
C TYR A 175 5.82 28.28 0.86
N GLU A 176 5.42 28.21 -0.41
CA GLU A 176 5.34 29.39 -1.28
C GLU A 176 4.32 30.43 -0.77
N LYS A 177 3.18 29.96 -0.24
CA LYS A 177 2.20 30.82 0.43
C LYS A 177 2.83 31.55 1.62
N VAL A 178 3.47 30.82 2.53
CA VAL A 178 4.05 31.40 3.76
C VAL A 178 5.22 32.33 3.43
N LEU A 179 6.01 32.01 2.40
CA LEU A 179 7.06 32.89 1.90
C LEU A 179 6.50 34.21 1.35
N SER A 180 5.36 34.19 0.65
CA SER A 180 4.68 35.42 0.23
C SER A 180 4.22 36.24 1.44
N GLU A 181 3.65 35.59 2.45
CA GLU A 181 3.23 36.24 3.70
C GLU A 181 4.41 36.85 4.47
N GLU A 182 5.57 36.17 4.51
CA GLU A 182 6.82 36.67 5.09
C GLU A 182 7.26 37.98 4.42
N ASN A 183 7.25 38.02 3.09
CA ASN A 183 7.65 39.19 2.31
C ASN A 183 6.72 40.40 2.54
N ASP A 184 5.41 40.16 2.73
CA ASP A 184 4.45 41.22 3.02
C ASP A 184 4.55 41.69 4.47
N LEU A 185 4.75 40.79 5.41
CA LEU A 185 5.00 41.12 6.81
C LEU A 185 6.28 41.93 6.99
N GLU A 186 7.36 41.59 6.27
CA GLU A 186 8.62 42.33 6.28
C GLU A 186 8.40 43.80 5.86
N LYS A 187 7.61 44.05 4.82
CA LYS A 187 7.28 45.42 4.36
C LYS A 187 6.51 46.19 5.44
N ASP A 188 5.56 45.56 6.11
CA ASP A 188 4.76 46.21 7.14
C ASP A 188 5.53 46.44 8.44
N MET A 189 6.40 45.51 8.83
CA MET A 189 7.33 45.67 9.97
C MET A 189 8.33 46.80 9.73
N LYS A 190 8.85 46.95 8.50
CA LYS A 190 9.73 48.07 8.13
C LYS A 190 9.05 49.43 8.24
N LYS A 191 7.75 49.54 7.89
CA LYS A 191 6.99 50.80 8.03
C LYS A 191 6.94 51.30 9.48
N VAL A 192 6.98 50.40 10.45
CA VAL A 192 6.98 50.74 11.89
C VAL A 192 8.38 50.65 12.52
N SER A 193 9.44 50.48 11.72
CA SER A 193 10.83 50.35 12.17
C SER A 193 11.03 49.22 13.19
N ILE A 194 10.44 48.05 12.92
CA ILE A 194 10.74 46.79 13.61
C ILE A 194 11.70 45.99 12.72
N ASN A 195 12.76 45.44 13.31
CA ASN A 195 13.68 44.59 12.56
C ASN A 195 13.10 43.17 12.40
N PHE A 196 12.89 42.75 11.15
CA PHE A 196 12.34 41.44 10.80
C PHE A 196 13.32 40.69 9.89
N SER A 197 13.72 39.49 10.29
CA SER A 197 14.65 38.65 9.54
C SER A 197 13.89 37.60 8.74
N SER A 198 13.94 37.69 7.42
CA SER A 198 13.25 36.77 6.51
C SER A 198 13.98 35.42 6.41
N VAL A 199 13.58 34.45 7.21
CA VAL A 199 14.20 33.13 7.32
C VAL A 199 13.77 32.19 6.20
N LEU A 200 12.50 32.21 5.80
CA LEU A 200 12.01 31.36 4.71
C LEU A 200 12.72 31.72 3.41
N LYS A 201 12.89 33.01 3.15
CA LYS A 201 13.67 33.48 2.00
C LYS A 201 15.11 32.95 1.96
N VAL A 202 15.77 32.82 3.12
CA VAL A 202 17.14 32.28 3.20
C VAL A 202 17.19 30.79 2.84
N TYR A 203 16.17 30.02 3.20
CA TYR A 203 16.11 28.56 3.02
C TYR A 203 15.22 28.11 1.85
N HIS A 204 14.79 29.03 0.98
CA HIS A 204 13.87 28.75 -0.13
C HIS A 204 14.42 27.68 -1.08
N LEU A 205 15.63 27.88 -1.58
CA LEU A 205 16.31 26.95 -2.47
C LEU A 205 16.43 25.55 -1.85
N SER A 206 16.89 25.45 -0.60
CA SER A 206 17.10 24.15 0.04
C SER A 206 15.80 23.38 0.30
N ASN A 207 14.70 24.07 0.63
CA ASN A 207 13.41 23.39 0.85
C ASN A 207 12.72 23.05 -0.47
N LYS A 208 12.91 23.86 -1.52
CA LYS A 208 12.48 23.49 -2.88
C LYS A 208 13.22 22.25 -3.38
N GLU A 209 14.55 22.24 -3.26
CA GLU A 209 15.38 21.08 -3.61
C GLU A 209 14.96 19.83 -2.83
N MET A 210 14.66 19.95 -1.53
CA MET A 210 14.11 18.83 -0.73
C MET A 210 12.82 18.26 -1.35
N THR A 211 11.87 19.10 -1.76
CA THR A 211 10.62 18.60 -2.37
C THR A 211 10.87 17.88 -3.70
N GLU A 212 11.76 18.41 -4.54
CA GLU A 212 12.13 17.81 -5.82
C GLU A 212 12.86 16.47 -5.62
N ASP A 213 13.77 16.41 -4.65
CA ASP A 213 14.51 15.20 -4.30
C ASP A 213 13.60 14.10 -3.76
N ILE A 214 12.64 14.43 -2.88
CA ILE A 214 11.69 13.44 -2.35
C ILE A 214 10.77 12.95 -3.46
N ASN A 215 10.26 13.82 -4.33
CA ASN A 215 9.43 13.41 -5.46
C ASN A 215 10.19 12.48 -6.43
N LYS A 216 11.47 12.80 -6.73
CA LYS A 216 12.34 11.93 -7.51
C LYS A 216 12.62 10.59 -6.81
N TYR A 217 12.80 10.63 -5.50
CA TYR A 217 12.99 9.44 -4.68
C TYR A 217 11.75 8.54 -4.68
N VAL A 218 10.55 9.13 -4.55
CA VAL A 218 9.25 8.43 -4.68
C VAL A 218 9.16 7.70 -6.01
N GLU A 219 9.45 8.37 -7.13
CA GLU A 219 9.45 7.73 -8.45
C GLU A 219 10.49 6.60 -8.57
N THR A 220 11.66 6.78 -7.96
CA THR A 220 12.72 5.75 -7.96
C THR A 220 12.29 4.51 -7.16
N ILE A 221 11.72 4.69 -5.97
CA ILE A 221 11.25 3.58 -5.13
C ILE A 221 10.18 2.75 -5.85
N LYS A 222 9.25 3.40 -6.57
CA LYS A 222 8.18 2.71 -7.30
C LYS A 222 8.75 1.60 -8.17
N ILE A 223 9.81 1.88 -8.95
CA ILE A 223 10.43 0.87 -9.82
C ILE A 223 11.38 -0.03 -9.02
N ASP A 224 12.39 0.56 -8.36
CA ASP A 224 13.55 -0.20 -7.89
C ASP A 224 13.23 -1.12 -6.71
N ARG A 225 12.18 -0.79 -5.95
CA ARG A 225 11.78 -1.54 -4.76
C ARG A 225 10.39 -2.16 -4.90
N LEU A 226 9.37 -1.36 -5.19
CA LEU A 226 7.98 -1.86 -5.17
C LEU A 226 7.72 -2.86 -6.29
N LEU A 227 7.93 -2.45 -7.54
CA LEU A 227 7.71 -3.33 -8.69
C LEU A 227 8.55 -4.61 -8.57
N LYS A 228 9.83 -4.48 -8.18
CA LYS A 228 10.71 -5.64 -7.99
C LYS A 228 10.20 -6.60 -6.92
N ASN A 229 9.70 -6.11 -5.79
CA ASN A 229 9.15 -6.94 -4.72
C ASN A 229 7.83 -7.58 -5.13
N GLU A 230 6.95 -6.86 -5.83
CA GLU A 230 5.69 -7.40 -6.37
C GLU A 230 5.96 -8.52 -7.38
N LEU A 231 6.89 -8.32 -8.32
CA LEU A 231 7.31 -9.35 -9.28
C LEU A 231 7.98 -10.55 -8.60
N THR A 232 8.76 -10.32 -7.55
CA THR A 232 9.41 -11.41 -6.79
C THR A 232 8.37 -12.26 -6.06
N ALA A 233 7.37 -11.63 -5.45
CA ALA A 233 6.29 -12.35 -4.81
C ALA A 233 5.40 -13.08 -5.81
N ASP A 234 5.15 -12.50 -6.99
CA ASP A 234 4.46 -13.18 -8.09
C ASP A 234 5.19 -14.46 -8.53
N THR A 235 6.52 -14.37 -8.69
CA THR A 235 7.39 -15.53 -8.92
C THR A 235 7.20 -16.59 -7.83
N VAL A 236 7.17 -16.22 -6.55
CA VAL A 236 6.93 -17.17 -5.45
C VAL A 236 5.56 -17.85 -5.57
N PHE A 237 4.50 -17.11 -5.94
CA PHE A 237 3.18 -17.69 -6.17
C PHE A 237 3.21 -18.74 -7.27
N ILE A 238 3.88 -18.45 -8.39
CA ILE A 238 4.04 -19.39 -9.49
C ILE A 238 4.90 -20.59 -9.09
N GLU A 239 5.99 -20.39 -8.36
CA GLU A 239 6.81 -21.50 -7.85
C GLU A 239 5.97 -22.49 -7.02
N ILE A 240 5.18 -22.01 -6.08
CA ILE A 240 4.30 -22.84 -5.23
C ILE A 240 3.29 -23.61 -6.10
N LEU A 241 2.66 -22.92 -7.05
CA LEU A 241 1.69 -23.52 -7.97
C LEU A 241 2.36 -24.64 -8.79
N LEU A 242 3.56 -24.43 -9.31
CA LEU A 242 4.29 -25.39 -10.14
C LEU A 242 4.85 -26.56 -9.34
N GLU A 243 5.18 -26.35 -8.07
CA GLU A 243 5.70 -27.38 -7.17
C GLU A 243 4.65 -28.43 -6.83
N LEU A 244 3.37 -28.05 -6.83
CA LEU A 244 2.27 -28.97 -6.59
C LEU A 244 2.13 -29.97 -7.75
N THR A 245 2.76 -31.13 -7.61
CA THR A 245 2.71 -32.23 -8.60
C THR A 245 2.44 -33.60 -7.97
N ASP A 246 2.40 -33.68 -6.65
CA ASP A 246 2.08 -34.92 -5.94
C ASP A 246 0.57 -34.94 -5.67
N LEU A 247 -0.17 -35.59 -6.57
CA LEU A 247 -1.63 -35.63 -6.55
C LEU A 247 -2.20 -36.41 -5.37
N ASP A 248 -1.46 -37.41 -4.88
CA ASP A 248 -1.89 -38.29 -3.77
C ASP A 248 -1.76 -37.58 -2.41
N SER A 249 -0.90 -36.55 -2.34
CA SER A 249 -0.74 -35.71 -1.15
C SER A 249 -1.85 -34.66 -0.96
N ILE A 250 -2.71 -34.44 -1.98
CA ILE A 250 -3.79 -33.45 -1.92
C ILE A 250 -5.03 -34.05 -1.22
N GLY A 251 -4.87 -34.37 0.08
CA GLY A 251 -5.99 -34.79 0.93
C GLY A 251 -7.08 -33.70 1.00
N LYS A 252 -8.32 -34.08 1.32
CA LYS A 252 -9.49 -33.16 1.40
C LYS A 252 -9.21 -31.80 2.09
N PRO A 253 -8.57 -31.71 3.28
CA PRO A 253 -8.31 -30.42 3.93
C PRO A 253 -7.23 -29.54 3.24
N TYR A 254 -6.42 -30.12 2.35
CA TYR A 254 -5.41 -29.39 1.58
C TYR A 254 -5.95 -28.90 0.23
N ARG A 255 -6.99 -29.54 -0.33
CA ARG A 255 -7.67 -29.14 -1.59
C ARG A 255 -8.25 -27.73 -1.50
N GLU A 256 -9.08 -27.47 -0.50
CA GLU A 256 -9.75 -26.17 -0.32
C GLU A 256 -8.74 -25.03 -0.10
N LYS A 257 -7.70 -25.29 0.68
CA LYS A 257 -6.61 -24.32 0.92
C LYS A 257 -5.85 -24.00 -0.35
N PHE A 258 -5.58 -25.01 -1.19
CA PHE A 258 -4.91 -24.82 -2.47
C PHE A 258 -5.77 -24.02 -3.45
N PHE A 259 -7.06 -24.31 -3.58
CA PHE A 259 -7.92 -23.55 -4.50
C PHE A 259 -8.12 -22.10 -4.05
N LYS A 260 -8.32 -21.88 -2.74
CA LYS A 260 -8.32 -20.52 -2.17
C LYS A 260 -7.00 -19.79 -2.45
N PHE A 261 -5.87 -20.48 -2.37
CA PHE A 261 -4.57 -19.91 -2.70
C PHE A 261 -4.47 -19.53 -4.18
N SER A 262 -4.95 -20.39 -5.10
CA SER A 262 -4.98 -20.09 -6.53
C SER A 262 -5.77 -18.82 -6.82
N ASP A 263 -6.97 -18.68 -6.24
CA ASP A 263 -7.82 -17.49 -6.36
C ASP A 263 -7.11 -16.23 -5.88
N LEU A 264 -6.53 -16.27 -4.68
CA LEU A 264 -5.79 -15.14 -4.12
C LEU A 264 -4.60 -14.74 -4.99
N SER A 265 -3.93 -15.71 -5.62
CA SER A 265 -2.81 -15.43 -6.51
C SER A 265 -3.27 -14.71 -7.79
N ILE A 266 -4.42 -15.09 -8.33
CA ILE A 266 -5.02 -14.47 -9.54
C ILE A 266 -5.44 -13.04 -9.22
N ASP A 267 -6.14 -12.83 -8.11
CA ASP A 267 -6.54 -11.49 -7.65
C ASP A 267 -5.32 -10.58 -7.44
N SER A 268 -4.26 -11.11 -6.80
CA SER A 268 -3.03 -10.35 -6.60
C SER A 268 -2.34 -9.97 -7.92
N ARG A 269 -2.34 -10.87 -8.92
CA ARG A 269 -1.79 -10.56 -10.25
C ARG A 269 -2.63 -9.53 -11.00
N ASN A 270 -3.96 -9.58 -10.88
CA ASN A 270 -4.84 -8.59 -11.50
C ASN A 270 -4.57 -7.18 -10.95
N ILE A 271 -4.36 -7.06 -9.63
CA ILE A 271 -3.96 -5.78 -9.01
C ILE A 271 -2.62 -5.29 -9.58
N LEU A 272 -1.62 -6.17 -9.70
CA LEU A 272 -0.33 -5.80 -10.28
C LEU A 272 -0.46 -5.40 -11.76
N ILE A 273 -1.29 -6.10 -12.54
CA ILE A 273 -1.62 -5.72 -13.93
C ILE A 273 -2.18 -4.30 -14.00
N ASP A 274 -3.14 -3.95 -13.14
CA ASP A 274 -3.72 -2.61 -13.09
C ASP A 274 -2.68 -1.54 -12.70
N ARG A 275 -1.74 -1.87 -11.82
CA ARG A 275 -0.65 -0.97 -11.41
C ARG A 275 0.40 -0.78 -12.50
N LEU A 276 0.72 -1.82 -13.27
CA LEU A 276 1.61 -1.69 -14.43
C LEU A 276 1.05 -0.71 -15.46
N ASN A 277 -0.28 -0.59 -15.56
CA ASN A 277 -0.94 0.35 -16.46
C ASN A 277 -0.95 1.79 -15.92
N ASN A 278 -1.16 1.97 -14.62
CA ASN A 278 -1.58 3.27 -14.06
C ASN A 278 -0.63 3.86 -13.02
N PHE A 279 0.33 3.10 -12.50
CA PHE A 279 1.12 3.49 -11.34
C PHE A 279 2.63 3.50 -11.60
N TYR A 280 3.15 2.49 -12.29
CA TYR A 280 4.58 2.37 -12.55
C TYR A 280 5.01 3.13 -13.82
N PRO A 281 6.04 4.01 -13.75
CA PRO A 281 6.53 4.76 -14.90
C PRO A 281 7.44 3.90 -15.80
N LEU A 282 6.84 2.92 -16.50
CA LEU A 282 7.54 1.98 -17.37
C LEU A 282 7.49 2.38 -18.84
N SER A 283 8.53 2.02 -19.61
CA SER A 283 8.49 2.09 -21.07
C SER A 283 7.43 1.15 -21.65
N ASP A 284 6.82 1.53 -22.78
CA ASP A 284 5.73 0.77 -23.40
C ASP A 284 6.12 -0.68 -23.67
N ILE A 285 7.33 -0.90 -24.22
CA ILE A 285 7.87 -2.24 -24.51
C ILE A 285 7.96 -3.10 -23.25
N LEU A 286 8.49 -2.55 -22.15
CA LEU A 286 8.63 -3.32 -20.90
C LEU A 286 7.25 -3.60 -20.28
N ARG A 287 6.35 -2.62 -20.33
CA ARG A 287 4.98 -2.75 -19.82
C ARG A 287 4.23 -3.85 -20.57
N GLU A 288 4.25 -3.84 -21.90
CA GLU A 288 3.60 -4.87 -22.72
C GLU A 288 4.09 -6.27 -22.39
N LYS A 289 5.41 -6.47 -22.26
CA LYS A 289 5.99 -7.77 -21.93
C LYS A 289 5.61 -8.24 -20.53
N LEU A 290 5.65 -7.36 -19.53
CA LEU A 290 5.25 -7.71 -18.16
C LEU A 290 3.75 -8.02 -18.07
N LEU A 291 2.91 -7.26 -18.78
CA LEU A 291 1.48 -7.55 -18.86
C LEU A 291 1.20 -8.90 -19.51
N MET A 292 1.91 -9.22 -20.61
CA MET A 292 1.80 -10.52 -21.26
C MET A 292 2.22 -11.66 -20.32
N LEU A 293 3.35 -11.51 -19.62
CA LEU A 293 3.82 -12.48 -18.63
C LEU A 293 2.76 -12.75 -17.55
N LEU A 294 2.23 -11.70 -16.92
CA LEU A 294 1.28 -11.83 -15.81
C LEU A 294 -0.06 -12.41 -16.26
N LYS A 295 -0.53 -12.08 -17.47
CA LYS A 295 -1.74 -12.67 -18.06
C LYS A 295 -1.57 -14.17 -18.30
N LEU A 296 -0.45 -14.58 -18.92
CA LEU A 296 -0.16 -16.00 -19.14
C LEU A 296 0.02 -16.76 -17.82
N ARG A 297 0.59 -16.12 -16.80
CA ARG A 297 0.65 -16.68 -15.44
C ARG A 297 -0.73 -16.93 -14.84
N ASN A 298 -1.68 -16.00 -15.01
CA ASN A 298 -3.08 -16.20 -14.63
C ASN A 298 -3.74 -17.36 -15.40
N GLU A 299 -3.57 -17.41 -16.72
CA GLU A 299 -4.10 -18.49 -17.56
C GLU A 299 -3.55 -19.86 -17.13
N LEU A 300 -2.25 -19.95 -16.83
CA LEU A 300 -1.62 -21.17 -16.32
C LEU A 300 -2.17 -21.57 -14.95
N SER A 301 -2.33 -20.62 -14.02
CA SER A 301 -2.92 -20.88 -12.70
C SER A 301 -4.35 -21.40 -12.80
N LEU A 302 -5.16 -20.83 -13.70
CA LEU A 302 -6.52 -21.28 -13.96
C LEU A 302 -6.53 -22.68 -14.59
N SER A 303 -5.75 -22.90 -15.63
CA SER A 303 -5.66 -24.20 -16.32
C SER A 303 -5.21 -25.31 -15.36
N LYS A 304 -4.21 -25.05 -14.51
CA LYS A 304 -3.76 -26.01 -13.49
C LYS A 304 -4.84 -26.30 -12.44
N ARG A 305 -5.62 -25.29 -12.05
CA ARG A 305 -6.76 -25.47 -11.14
C ARG A 305 -7.81 -26.39 -11.77
N GLU A 306 -8.27 -26.07 -12.98
CA GLU A 306 -9.31 -26.85 -13.67
C GLU A 306 -8.87 -28.30 -13.89
N LEU A 307 -7.59 -28.52 -14.24
CA LEU A 307 -6.96 -29.84 -14.32
C LEU A 307 -7.09 -30.61 -12.99
N LEU A 308 -6.73 -29.97 -11.88
CA LEU A 308 -6.76 -30.59 -10.55
C LEU A 308 -8.19 -30.82 -10.04
N GLU A 309 -9.13 -29.91 -10.28
CA GLU A 309 -10.54 -30.08 -9.96
C GLU A 309 -11.14 -31.27 -10.72
N THR A 310 -10.81 -31.39 -12.01
CA THR A 310 -11.26 -32.50 -12.86
C THR A 310 -10.65 -33.83 -12.39
N TYR A 311 -9.37 -33.84 -12.01
CA TYR A 311 -8.72 -35.02 -11.42
C TYR A 311 -9.36 -35.42 -10.10
N VAL A 312 -9.64 -34.46 -9.22
CA VAL A 312 -10.29 -34.70 -7.93
C VAL A 312 -11.67 -35.33 -8.11
N LEU A 313 -12.49 -34.79 -9.02
CA LEU A 313 -13.79 -35.35 -9.35
C LEU A 313 -13.67 -36.80 -9.85
N LEU A 314 -12.71 -37.06 -10.72
CA LEU A 314 -12.42 -38.40 -11.23
C LEU A 314 -12.01 -39.35 -10.09
N SER A 315 -11.11 -38.91 -9.21
CA SER A 315 -10.62 -39.69 -8.06
C SER A 315 -11.75 -40.03 -7.08
N ASP A 316 -12.61 -39.06 -6.75
CA ASP A 316 -13.71 -39.26 -5.81
C ASP A 316 -14.76 -40.25 -6.38
N ASN A 317 -15.04 -40.18 -7.69
CA ASN A 317 -15.89 -41.16 -8.38
C ASN A 317 -15.27 -42.57 -8.37
N MET A 318 -13.95 -42.66 -8.53
CA MET A 318 -13.21 -43.93 -8.51
C MET A 318 -13.23 -44.60 -7.13
N GLU A 319 -13.03 -43.82 -6.07
CA GLU A 319 -13.11 -44.31 -4.69
C GLU A 319 -14.50 -44.92 -4.43
N PHE A 320 -15.56 -44.22 -4.83
CA PHE A 320 -16.94 -44.73 -4.69
C PHE A 320 -17.18 -46.00 -5.52
N CYS A 321 -16.70 -46.05 -6.77
CA CYS A 321 -16.84 -47.25 -7.61
C CYS A 321 -16.13 -48.45 -6.97
N SER A 322 -14.96 -48.26 -6.37
CA SER A 322 -14.24 -49.31 -5.62
C SER A 322 -15.05 -49.80 -4.41
N THR A 323 -15.55 -48.88 -3.57
CA THR A 323 -16.39 -49.26 -2.42
C THR A 323 -17.68 -49.96 -2.87
N GLY A 324 -18.29 -49.51 -3.97
CA GLY A 324 -19.46 -50.14 -4.57
C GLY A 324 -19.18 -51.57 -5.03
N ILE A 325 -18.03 -51.83 -5.64
CA ILE A 325 -17.59 -53.19 -6.01
C ILE A 325 -17.46 -54.08 -4.77
N ASP A 326 -16.79 -53.59 -3.73
CA ASP A 326 -16.59 -54.36 -2.49
C ASP A 326 -17.93 -54.73 -1.85
N MET A 327 -18.91 -53.83 -1.85
CA MET A 327 -20.26 -54.08 -1.33
C MET A 327 -21.07 -55.05 -2.21
N ILE A 328 -20.89 -55.01 -3.53
CA ILE A 328 -21.56 -55.93 -4.46
C ILE A 328 -20.97 -57.35 -4.36
N THR A 329 -19.66 -57.46 -4.09
CA THR A 329 -18.92 -58.73 -4.11
C THR A 329 -18.68 -59.34 -2.72
N SER A 330 -19.01 -58.62 -1.65
CA SER A 330 -18.97 -59.09 -0.26
C SER A 330 -19.84 -60.34 -0.06
N SER A 331 -19.22 -61.42 0.43
CA SER A 331 -19.86 -62.71 0.74
C SER A 331 -20.79 -62.65 1.97
N ASP A 332 -20.68 -61.60 2.76
CA ASP A 332 -21.32 -61.50 4.08
C ASP A 332 -22.72 -60.85 3.99
N THR A 333 -23.05 -60.29 2.83
CA THR A 333 -24.33 -59.62 2.53
C THR A 333 -24.94 -60.19 1.26
N TYR A 334 -25.43 -61.44 1.30
CA TYR A 334 -26.33 -62.00 0.28
C TYR A 334 -27.74 -61.37 0.37
N ASP A 335 -27.79 -60.04 0.40
CA ASP A 335 -29.03 -59.28 0.32
C ASP A 335 -29.12 -58.66 -1.08
N PHE A 336 -29.89 -59.33 -1.95
CA PHE A 336 -30.13 -58.90 -3.32
C PHE A 336 -30.72 -57.49 -3.42
N SER A 337 -31.43 -57.02 -2.39
CA SER A 337 -31.97 -55.67 -2.34
C SER A 337 -30.85 -54.63 -2.19
N LEU A 338 -29.88 -54.91 -1.31
CA LEU A 338 -28.72 -54.05 -1.08
C LEU A 338 -27.79 -54.02 -2.30
N GLN A 339 -27.52 -55.18 -2.91
CA GLN A 339 -26.72 -55.27 -4.14
C GLN A 339 -27.35 -54.51 -5.30
N SER A 340 -28.68 -54.62 -5.49
CA SER A 340 -29.41 -53.86 -6.51
C SER A 340 -29.29 -52.34 -6.30
N VAL A 341 -29.36 -51.87 -5.05
CA VAL A 341 -29.17 -50.45 -4.72
C VAL A 341 -27.76 -49.97 -5.09
N TYR A 342 -26.71 -50.75 -4.77
CA TYR A 342 -25.34 -50.37 -5.14
C TYR A 342 -25.10 -50.43 -6.64
N ILE A 343 -25.61 -51.44 -7.35
CA ILE A 343 -25.50 -51.54 -8.82
C ILE A 343 -26.14 -50.31 -9.49
N ASN A 344 -27.36 -49.95 -9.08
CA ASN A 344 -28.08 -48.81 -9.64
C ASN A 344 -27.40 -47.46 -9.33
N LYS A 345 -26.62 -47.36 -8.25
CA LYS A 345 -25.83 -46.16 -7.91
C LYS A 345 -24.46 -46.13 -8.59
N THR A 346 -23.82 -47.28 -8.78
CA THR A 346 -22.46 -47.37 -9.34
C THR A 346 -22.44 -47.24 -10.86
N ILE A 347 -23.47 -47.72 -11.58
CA ILE A 347 -23.57 -47.59 -13.05
C ILE A 347 -23.51 -46.12 -13.52
N PRO A 348 -24.32 -45.18 -12.99
CA PRO A 348 -24.25 -43.77 -13.37
C PRO A 348 -22.85 -43.16 -13.12
N LEU A 349 -22.19 -43.54 -12.02
CA LEU A 349 -20.87 -43.05 -11.68
C LEU A 349 -19.79 -43.59 -12.61
N CYS A 350 -19.85 -44.86 -13.02
CA CYS A 350 -18.96 -45.41 -14.05
C CYS A 350 -19.10 -44.63 -15.37
N ARG A 351 -20.33 -44.31 -15.78
CA ARG A 351 -20.59 -43.50 -16.98
C ARG A 351 -20.05 -42.08 -16.84
N GLN A 352 -20.24 -41.45 -15.69
CA GLN A 352 -19.70 -40.13 -15.40
C GLN A 352 -18.16 -40.14 -15.44
N THR A 353 -17.53 -41.13 -14.82
CA THR A 353 -16.08 -41.35 -14.87
C THR A 353 -15.56 -41.45 -16.31
N LEU A 354 -16.20 -42.27 -17.15
CA LEU A 354 -15.83 -42.40 -18.55
C LEU A 354 -16.00 -41.10 -19.34
N ALA A 355 -17.02 -40.29 -19.01
CA ALA A 355 -17.23 -38.98 -19.62
C ALA A 355 -16.22 -37.92 -19.13
N THR A 356 -15.72 -38.02 -17.90
CA THR A 356 -14.73 -37.08 -17.33
C THR A 356 -13.31 -37.30 -17.86
N ILE A 357 -12.95 -38.54 -18.23
CA ILE A 357 -11.61 -38.88 -18.76
C ILE A 357 -11.19 -38.02 -19.98
N PRO A 358 -12.00 -37.89 -21.06
CA PRO A 358 -11.61 -37.04 -22.19
C PRO A 358 -11.46 -35.57 -21.78
N VAL A 359 -12.32 -35.06 -20.88
CA VAL A 359 -12.19 -33.70 -20.35
C VAL A 359 -10.85 -33.50 -19.64
N LEU A 360 -10.45 -34.45 -18.78
CA LEU A 360 -9.16 -34.39 -18.08
C LEU A 360 -7.97 -34.45 -19.06
N ASN A 361 -8.09 -35.20 -20.16
CA ASN A 361 -7.07 -35.21 -21.21
C ASN A 361 -6.96 -33.85 -21.91
N ASP A 362 -8.08 -33.22 -22.27
CA ASP A 362 -8.07 -31.90 -22.89
C ASP A 362 -7.46 -30.85 -21.96
N ARG A 363 -7.76 -30.92 -20.65
CA ARG A 363 -7.13 -30.04 -19.63
C ARG A 363 -5.63 -30.27 -19.49
N CYS A 364 -5.15 -31.50 -19.66
CA CYS A 364 -3.71 -31.79 -19.69
C CYS A 364 -3.02 -31.09 -20.86
N ASP A 365 -3.63 -31.12 -22.04
CA ASP A 365 -3.09 -30.53 -23.26
C ASP A 365 -3.11 -28.99 -23.20
N GLU A 366 -4.21 -28.41 -22.72
CA GLU A 366 -4.33 -26.97 -22.47
C GLU A 366 -3.26 -26.47 -21.49
N TYR A 367 -3.07 -27.18 -20.38
CA TYR A 367 -2.07 -26.82 -19.38
C TYR A 367 -0.65 -26.81 -19.96
N LEU A 368 -0.28 -27.84 -20.74
CA LEU A 368 1.03 -27.90 -21.38
C LEU A 368 1.24 -26.78 -22.40
N MET A 369 0.22 -26.48 -23.22
CA MET A 369 0.28 -25.37 -24.17
C MET A 369 0.54 -24.04 -23.47
N LYS A 370 -0.19 -23.74 -22.38
CA LYS A 370 0.03 -22.54 -21.58
C LYS A 370 1.38 -22.51 -20.89
N TYR A 371 1.86 -23.67 -20.45
CA TYR A 371 3.18 -23.82 -19.87
C TYR A 371 4.28 -23.44 -20.87
N ASP A 372 4.19 -23.95 -22.10
CA ASP A 372 5.17 -23.70 -23.15
C ASP A 372 5.11 -22.24 -23.66
N GLU A 373 3.93 -21.66 -23.80
CA GLU A 373 3.74 -20.23 -24.10
C GLU A 373 4.45 -19.35 -23.07
N LEU A 374 4.22 -19.62 -21.78
CA LEU A 374 4.82 -18.85 -20.70
C LEU A 374 6.35 -19.05 -20.61
N LEU A 375 6.84 -20.26 -20.85
CA LEU A 375 8.28 -20.54 -20.88
C LEU A 375 8.99 -19.70 -21.95
N ASN A 376 8.40 -19.57 -23.14
CA ASN A 376 8.96 -18.75 -24.21
C ASN A 376 9.04 -17.27 -23.83
N VAL A 377 7.99 -16.74 -23.19
CA VAL A 377 7.95 -15.35 -22.72
C VAL A 377 8.98 -15.11 -21.61
N GLU A 378 9.16 -16.05 -20.68
CA GLU A 378 10.22 -15.96 -19.66
C GLU A 378 11.62 -15.95 -20.28
N ILE A 379 11.86 -16.76 -21.32
CA ILE A 379 13.14 -16.77 -22.05
C ILE A 379 13.40 -15.40 -22.68
N GLU A 380 12.41 -14.78 -23.32
CA GLU A 380 12.57 -13.43 -23.89
C GLU A 380 12.85 -12.35 -22.85
N LEU A 381 12.21 -12.44 -21.67
CA LEU A 381 12.39 -11.51 -20.56
C LEU A 381 13.70 -11.73 -19.78
N SER A 382 14.30 -12.91 -19.90
CA SER A 382 15.60 -13.24 -19.30
C SER A 382 16.81 -12.61 -20.01
N ASN A 383 16.59 -11.88 -21.11
CA ASN A 383 17.62 -11.16 -21.84
C ASN A 383 18.27 -10.08 -20.93
N PRO A 384 19.62 -9.95 -20.88
CA PRO A 384 20.35 -9.01 -20.00
C PRO A 384 19.86 -7.55 -20.02
N SER A 385 19.14 -7.13 -21.06
CA SER A 385 18.49 -5.83 -21.16
C SER A 385 17.49 -5.52 -20.04
N PHE A 386 16.90 -6.54 -19.39
CA PHE A 386 15.77 -6.34 -18.47
C PHE A 386 16.04 -6.58 -16.98
N LYS A 387 17.25 -7.02 -16.57
CA LYS A 387 17.69 -7.16 -15.15
C LYS A 387 16.71 -7.86 -14.16
N PHE A 388 15.73 -8.64 -14.63
CA PHE A 388 14.79 -9.39 -13.78
C PHE A 388 15.09 -10.89 -13.77
N ASN A 389 16.28 -11.28 -13.27
CA ASN A 389 16.68 -12.70 -13.15
C ASN A 389 15.75 -13.53 -12.26
N THR A 390 14.90 -12.88 -11.45
CA THR A 390 13.92 -13.53 -10.56
C THR A 390 12.68 -14.03 -11.30
N LEU A 391 12.54 -13.78 -12.60
CA LEU A 391 11.36 -14.19 -13.36
C LEU A 391 11.49 -15.59 -13.97
N THR A 392 12.68 -16.19 -14.03
CA THR A 392 12.89 -17.50 -14.65
C THR A 392 12.53 -18.62 -13.68
N VAL A 393 11.31 -19.14 -13.78
CA VAL A 393 10.80 -20.21 -12.91
C VAL A 393 10.43 -21.43 -13.72
N MET A 394 9.87 -21.25 -14.91
CA MET A 394 9.28 -22.35 -15.67
C MET A 394 10.31 -23.45 -15.92
N LYS A 395 11.49 -23.10 -16.43
CA LYS A 395 12.55 -24.08 -16.74
C LYS A 395 12.92 -25.00 -15.56
N LYS A 396 12.87 -24.49 -14.33
CA LYS A 396 13.17 -25.25 -13.09
C LYS A 396 12.17 -26.38 -12.83
N TYR A 397 10.92 -26.22 -13.24
CA TYR A 397 9.83 -27.15 -12.94
C TYR A 397 9.32 -27.93 -14.17
N GLU A 398 9.99 -27.80 -15.32
CA GLU A 398 9.56 -28.35 -16.61
C GLU A 398 9.40 -29.87 -16.56
N GLU A 399 10.47 -30.59 -16.20
CA GLU A 399 10.46 -32.06 -16.11
C GLU A 399 9.41 -32.57 -15.12
N LYS A 400 9.26 -31.87 -13.98
CA LYS A 400 8.29 -32.26 -12.94
C LYS A 400 6.85 -32.16 -13.45
N ASN A 401 6.53 -31.08 -14.15
CA ASN A 401 5.18 -30.84 -14.68
C ASN A 401 4.88 -31.70 -15.91
N LYS A 402 5.87 -31.93 -16.79
CA LYS A 402 5.72 -32.90 -17.90
C LYS A 402 5.48 -34.32 -17.39
N LYS A 403 6.21 -34.74 -16.35
CA LYS A 403 6.03 -36.04 -15.70
C LYS A 403 4.64 -36.18 -15.07
N LEU A 404 4.13 -35.15 -14.40
CA LEU A 404 2.77 -35.12 -13.87
C LEU A 404 1.73 -35.41 -14.97
N ILE A 405 1.82 -34.71 -16.09
CA ILE A 405 0.88 -34.88 -17.20
C ILE A 405 0.98 -36.28 -17.81
N TYR A 406 2.20 -36.79 -17.99
CA TYR A 406 2.41 -38.17 -18.45
C TYR A 406 1.78 -39.19 -17.51
N SER A 407 2.02 -39.07 -16.20
CA SER A 407 1.43 -39.94 -15.17
C SER A 407 -0.10 -39.88 -15.16
N LEU A 408 -0.69 -38.69 -15.32
CA LEU A 408 -2.13 -38.52 -15.45
C LEU A 408 -2.68 -39.25 -16.68
N LYS A 409 -2.05 -39.07 -17.85
CA LYS A 409 -2.48 -39.71 -19.10
C LYS A 409 -2.39 -41.24 -19.03
N GLU A 410 -1.33 -41.79 -18.46
CA GLU A 410 -1.22 -43.24 -18.25
C GLU A 410 -2.24 -43.76 -17.23
N GLY A 411 -2.44 -43.03 -16.12
CA GLY A 411 -3.47 -43.35 -15.13
C GLY A 411 -4.87 -43.38 -15.73
N MET A 412 -5.21 -42.39 -16.57
CA MET A 412 -6.49 -42.32 -17.28
C MET A 412 -6.75 -43.54 -18.18
N LYS A 413 -5.74 -44.04 -18.90
CA LYS A 413 -5.89 -45.26 -19.72
C LYS A 413 -6.28 -46.46 -18.86
N LYS A 414 -5.62 -46.62 -17.71
CA LYS A 414 -5.91 -47.71 -16.76
C LYS A 414 -7.30 -47.56 -16.14
N VAL A 415 -7.66 -46.35 -15.73
CA VAL A 415 -8.98 -46.03 -15.17
C VAL A 415 -10.09 -46.32 -16.18
N ARG A 416 -9.89 -45.91 -17.45
CA ARG A 416 -10.84 -46.15 -18.53
C ARG A 416 -11.11 -47.65 -18.71
N PHE A 417 -10.04 -48.43 -18.90
CA PHE A 417 -10.14 -49.88 -19.09
C PHE A 417 -10.88 -50.56 -17.94
N ASN A 418 -10.55 -50.20 -16.70
CA ASN A 418 -11.18 -50.75 -15.51
C ASN A 418 -12.67 -50.39 -15.43
N ASN A 419 -13.05 -49.14 -15.74
CA ASN A 419 -14.45 -48.71 -15.69
C ASN A 419 -15.30 -49.28 -16.83
N GLU A 420 -14.76 -49.40 -18.04
CA GLU A 420 -15.44 -50.09 -19.15
C GLU A 420 -15.75 -51.54 -18.75
N THR A 421 -14.73 -52.25 -18.23
CA THR A 421 -14.88 -53.64 -17.76
C THR A 421 -15.89 -53.76 -16.60
N LEU A 422 -15.84 -52.83 -15.64
CA LEU A 422 -16.76 -52.81 -14.50
C LEU A 422 -18.19 -52.54 -14.96
N LEU A 423 -18.40 -51.53 -15.81
CA LEU A 423 -19.72 -51.16 -16.31
C LEU A 423 -20.37 -52.32 -17.07
N ASP A 424 -19.61 -53.02 -17.90
CA ASP A 424 -20.09 -54.21 -18.62
C ASP A 424 -20.58 -55.30 -17.65
N LYS A 425 -19.79 -55.60 -16.62
CA LYS A 425 -20.16 -56.58 -15.57
C LYS A 425 -21.39 -56.14 -14.78
N LEU A 426 -21.47 -54.87 -14.38
CA LEU A 426 -22.62 -54.35 -13.62
C LEU A 426 -23.91 -54.43 -14.43
N LEU A 427 -23.85 -54.15 -15.74
CA LEU A 427 -25.00 -54.28 -16.64
C LEU A 427 -25.41 -55.74 -16.83
N GLU A 428 -24.46 -56.67 -16.88
CA GLU A 428 -24.75 -58.11 -16.90
C GLU A 428 -25.45 -58.55 -15.61
N PHE A 429 -24.92 -58.18 -14.44
CA PHE A 429 -25.54 -58.48 -13.15
C PHE A 429 -26.92 -57.84 -13.00
N GLN A 430 -27.12 -56.61 -13.46
CA GLN A 430 -28.42 -55.94 -13.45
C GLN A 430 -29.46 -56.72 -14.26
N ARG A 431 -29.09 -57.24 -15.44
CA ARG A 431 -29.96 -58.09 -16.27
C ARG A 431 -30.30 -59.41 -15.57
N LEU A 432 -29.32 -60.04 -14.93
CA LEU A 432 -29.53 -61.29 -14.17
C LEU A 432 -30.48 -61.08 -12.99
N LEU A 433 -30.29 -60.01 -12.20
CA LEU A 433 -31.17 -59.69 -11.07
C LEU A 433 -32.58 -59.34 -11.52
N GLN A 434 -32.74 -58.62 -12.63
CA GLN A 434 -34.05 -58.40 -13.24
C GLN A 434 -34.69 -59.75 -13.62
N GLY A 435 -33.93 -60.64 -14.27
CA GLY A 435 -34.39 -61.99 -14.60
C GLY A 435 -34.88 -62.78 -13.37
N ILE A 436 -34.16 -62.71 -12.24
CA ILE A 436 -34.53 -63.39 -10.99
C ILE A 436 -35.77 -62.76 -10.34
N LEU A 437 -35.91 -61.43 -10.37
CA LEU A 437 -37.05 -60.71 -9.76
C LEU A 437 -38.34 -60.81 -10.59
N TYR A 438 -38.26 -61.21 -11.86
CA TYR A 438 -39.41 -61.44 -12.74
C TYR A 438 -39.96 -62.88 -12.69
N TYR A 439 -39.28 -63.80 -12.00
CA TYR A 439 -39.77 -65.13 -11.61
C TYR A 439 -40.26 -65.12 -10.17
#